data_AF-A0A936M582-F1
#
_entry.id   AF-A0A936M582-F1
#
_cell.length_a   1.000
_cell.length_b   1.000
_cell.length_c   1.000
_cell.angle_alpha   90.00
_cell.angle_beta   90.00
_cell.angle_gamma   90.00
#
_symmetry.space_group_name_H-M   'P 1'
#
loop_
_entity.id
_entity.type
_entity.pdbx_description
1 polymer ?
#
loop_
_entity_poly.entity_id
_entity_poly.type
_entity_poly.pdbx_seq_one_letter_code
_entity_poly.pdbx_strand_id
1 'polypeptide(L)'
;MNEPIQLDVLYSADDFARGTMFIQSRSPILRYAFLAPLIVLAVSAAGLFVIPGTYRLSEANQRFFQLFGIFLLILSPMLYFATRTKSSFWLRRQFQKQIDSSPALQKPQRIEITEDGVIGTTELSKGETRWEAVIEAIETSDYFYLFTAKKMAMVLPKRAFADNTQIGQLRELVAAKLGSRAVLLQ
;
A
#
# COMPACT_ATOMS: atom_id res chain seq x y z
N MET A 1 19.88 -29.65 0.20
CA MET A 1 20.09 -28.37 0.89
C MET A 1 20.22 -27.32 -0.20
N ASN A 2 19.20 -26.50 -0.41
CA ASN A 2 19.32 -25.38 -1.33
C ASN A 2 20.25 -24.34 -0.68
N GLU A 3 21.17 -23.78 -1.47
CA GLU A 3 22.03 -22.70 -0.98
C GLU A 3 21.17 -21.49 -0.60
N PRO A 4 21.53 -20.77 0.48
CA PRO A 4 20.79 -19.58 0.90
C PRO A 4 20.86 -18.51 -0.19
N ILE A 5 19.70 -17.94 -0.53
CA ILE A 5 19.65 -16.84 -1.50
C ILE A 5 20.10 -15.57 -0.79
N GLN A 6 21.25 -15.04 -1.20
CA GLN A 6 21.81 -13.80 -0.65
C GLN A 6 21.53 -12.63 -1.59
N LEU A 7 20.96 -11.57 -1.04
CA LEU A 7 20.61 -10.35 -1.75
C LEU A 7 21.22 -9.15 -1.02
N ASP A 8 21.95 -8.29 -1.72
CA ASP A 8 22.33 -6.98 -1.21
C ASP A 8 21.36 -5.94 -1.79
N VAL A 9 20.39 -5.52 -0.97
CA VAL A 9 19.29 -4.66 -1.41
C VAL A 9 19.57 -3.21 -1.03
N LEU A 10 19.71 -2.35 -2.03
CA LEU A 10 19.64 -0.91 -1.84
C LEU A 10 18.22 -0.41 -2.15
N TYR A 11 17.50 -0.02 -1.10
CA TYR A 11 16.15 0.49 -1.23
C TYR A 11 16.14 1.94 -1.72
N SER A 12 15.35 2.19 -2.76
CA SER A 12 15.06 3.51 -3.29
C SER A 12 13.75 4.06 -2.72
N ALA A 13 13.56 5.38 -2.79
CA ALA A 13 12.29 6.02 -2.44
C ALA A 13 11.10 5.46 -3.24
N ASP A 14 11.35 5.00 -4.48
CA ASP A 14 10.32 4.42 -5.34
C ASP A 14 9.87 3.04 -4.86
N ASP A 15 10.72 2.27 -4.18
CA ASP A 15 10.32 0.97 -3.60
C ASP A 15 9.42 1.15 -2.40
N PHE A 16 9.80 2.06 -1.50
CA PHE A 16 8.99 2.37 -0.33
C PHE A 16 7.63 2.95 -0.75
N ALA A 17 7.63 3.87 -1.73
CA ALA A 17 6.40 4.43 -2.25
C ALA A 17 5.51 3.35 -2.89
N ARG A 18 6.04 2.55 -3.81
CA ARG A 18 5.27 1.47 -4.48
C ARG A 18 4.82 0.39 -3.51
N GLY A 19 5.68 -0.04 -2.60
CA GLY A 19 5.34 -1.03 -1.58
C GLY A 19 4.24 -0.51 -0.65
N THR A 20 4.36 0.72 -0.18
CA THR A 20 3.32 1.36 0.65
C THR A 20 1.99 1.47 -0.10
N MET A 21 2.01 1.91 -1.37
CA MET A 21 0.80 1.99 -2.19
C MET A 21 0.17 0.61 -2.41
N PHE A 22 0.97 -0.40 -2.70
CA PHE A 22 0.49 -1.77 -2.87
C PHE A 22 -0.20 -2.28 -1.59
N ILE A 23 0.46 -2.13 -0.42
CA ILE A 23 -0.10 -2.53 0.87
C ILE A 23 -1.38 -1.73 1.20
N GLN A 24 -1.39 -0.41 0.98
CA GLN A 24 -2.56 0.44 1.24
C GLN A 24 -3.75 0.10 0.32
N SER A 25 -3.50 -0.25 -0.94
CA SER A 25 -4.54 -0.62 -1.90
C SER A 25 -5.35 -1.85 -1.47
N ARG A 26 -4.81 -2.67 -0.53
CA ARG A 26 -5.51 -3.83 0.05
C ARG A 26 -6.50 -3.45 1.15
N SER A 27 -6.51 -2.20 1.62
CA SER A 27 -7.43 -1.75 2.67
C SER A 27 -8.88 -1.71 2.15
N PRO A 28 -9.84 -2.43 2.78
CA PRO A 28 -11.24 -2.37 2.38
C PRO A 28 -11.83 -0.97 2.56
N ILE A 29 -11.28 -0.17 3.47
CA ILE A 29 -11.70 1.23 3.67
C ILE A 29 -11.46 2.06 2.41
N LEU A 30 -10.32 1.85 1.72
CA LEU A 30 -10.09 2.53 0.43
C LEU A 30 -11.09 2.06 -0.64
N ARG A 31 -11.53 0.80 -0.56
CA ARG A 31 -12.63 0.33 -1.41
C ARG A 31 -13.95 1.01 -1.07
N TYR A 32 -14.24 1.38 0.17
CA TYR A 32 -15.48 2.11 0.46
C TYR A 32 -15.35 3.64 0.38
N ALA A 33 -14.13 4.17 0.29
CA ALA A 33 -13.88 5.59 0.14
C ALA A 33 -14.52 6.18 -1.13
N PHE A 34 -14.73 5.38 -2.18
CA PHE A 34 -15.48 5.84 -3.38
C PHE A 34 -16.99 6.00 -3.12
N LEU A 35 -17.55 5.33 -2.09
CA LEU A 35 -18.96 5.46 -1.71
C LEU A 35 -19.21 6.70 -0.86
N ALA A 36 -18.20 7.23 -0.15
CA ALA A 36 -18.36 8.45 0.65
C ALA A 36 -18.92 9.64 -0.15
N PRO A 37 -18.45 9.94 -1.38
CA PRO A 37 -19.10 10.88 -2.29
C PRO A 37 -20.58 10.60 -2.53
N LEU A 38 -20.92 9.34 -2.78
CA LEU A 38 -22.28 8.92 -3.09
C LEU A 38 -23.21 9.11 -1.88
N ILE A 39 -22.71 8.81 -0.68
CA ILE A 39 -23.42 9.01 0.59
C ILE A 39 -23.63 10.51 0.84
N VAL A 40 -22.60 11.34 0.66
CA VAL A 40 -22.71 12.79 0.80
C VAL A 40 -23.73 13.35 -0.20
N LEU A 41 -23.69 12.88 -1.45
CA LEU A 41 -24.62 13.29 -2.50
C LEU A 41 -26.07 12.86 -2.18
N ALA A 42 -26.27 11.65 -1.69
CA ALA A 42 -27.58 11.16 -1.25
C ALA A 42 -28.14 11.96 -0.06
N VAL A 43 -27.30 12.26 0.95
CA VAL A 43 -27.69 13.10 2.09
C VAL A 43 -27.99 14.53 1.65
N SER A 44 -27.21 15.07 0.72
CA SER A 44 -27.41 16.42 0.18
C SER A 44 -28.71 16.51 -0.63
N ALA A 45 -29.00 15.50 -1.45
CA ALA A 45 -30.26 15.38 -2.18
C ALA A 45 -31.45 15.23 -1.21
N ALA A 46 -31.34 14.37 -0.20
CA ALA A 46 -32.38 14.25 0.83
C ALA A 46 -32.64 15.58 1.54
N GLY A 47 -31.58 16.32 1.90
CA GLY A 47 -31.70 17.66 2.49
C GLY A 47 -32.40 18.66 1.56
N LEU A 48 -32.10 18.61 0.26
CA LEU A 48 -32.70 19.46 -0.77
C LEU A 48 -34.18 19.16 -1.03
N PHE A 49 -34.58 17.89 -1.00
CA PHE A 49 -35.92 17.47 -1.43
C PHE A 49 -36.89 17.20 -0.28
N VAL A 50 -36.42 16.77 0.90
CA VAL A 50 -37.29 16.35 2.02
C VAL A 50 -37.56 17.50 2.99
N ILE A 51 -36.57 18.36 3.24
CA ILE A 51 -36.65 19.40 4.27
C ILE A 51 -37.58 20.56 3.87
N PRO A 52 -37.57 21.08 2.62
CA PRO A 52 -38.43 22.21 2.25
C PRO A 52 -39.93 21.87 2.24
N GLY A 53 -40.29 20.60 2.01
CA GLY A 53 -41.68 20.15 2.00
C GLY A 53 -42.29 19.93 3.39
N THR A 54 -41.45 19.81 4.43
CA THR A 54 -41.87 19.45 5.79
C THR A 54 -41.67 20.57 6.80
N TYR A 55 -40.69 21.46 6.57
CA TYR A 55 -40.36 22.57 7.47
C TYR A 55 -40.50 23.90 6.73
N ARG A 56 -41.30 24.84 7.27
CA ARG A 56 -41.36 26.24 6.81
C ARG A 56 -40.07 26.99 7.16
N LEU A 57 -38.96 26.61 6.54
CA LEU A 57 -37.70 27.34 6.66
C LEU A 57 -37.82 28.68 5.93
N SER A 58 -37.08 29.68 6.40
CA SER A 58 -36.93 30.93 5.68
C SER A 58 -36.26 30.69 4.32
N GLU A 59 -36.56 31.53 3.33
CA GLU A 59 -35.96 31.44 1.98
C GLU A 59 -34.42 31.49 2.03
N ALA A 60 -33.87 32.23 2.99
CA ALA A 60 -32.43 32.33 3.21
C ALA A 60 -31.80 30.97 3.56
N ASN A 61 -32.43 30.21 4.45
CA ASN A 61 -31.94 28.88 4.84
C ASN A 61 -32.03 27.90 3.68
N GLN A 62 -33.10 27.95 2.89
CA GLN A 62 -33.25 27.10 1.70
C GLN A 62 -32.14 27.34 0.68
N ARG A 63 -31.81 28.61 0.38
CA ARG A 63 -30.71 28.96 -0.53
C ARG A 63 -29.35 28.52 0.01
N PHE A 64 -29.12 28.65 1.32
CA PHE A 64 -27.89 28.21 1.95
C PHE A 64 -27.65 26.70 1.74
N PHE A 65 -28.65 25.86 2.04
CA PHE A 65 -28.53 24.41 1.86
C PHE A 65 -28.33 24.00 0.40
N GLN A 66 -28.94 24.72 -0.55
CA GLN A 66 -28.71 24.50 -1.99
C GLN A 66 -27.26 24.74 -2.40
N LEU A 67 -26.71 25.90 -2.03
CA LEU A 67 -25.33 26.25 -2.35
C LEU A 67 -24.34 25.31 -1.65
N PHE A 68 -24.60 24.96 -0.39
CA PHE A 68 -23.77 24.02 0.36
C PHE A 68 -23.79 22.61 -0.25
N GLY A 69 -24.95 22.13 -0.69
CA GLY A 69 -25.08 20.85 -1.38
C GLY A 69 -24.30 20.81 -2.70
N ILE A 70 -24.41 21.86 -3.53
CA ILE A 70 -23.65 21.99 -4.78
C ILE A 70 -22.13 22.02 -4.48
N PHE A 71 -21.72 22.78 -3.47
CA PHE A 71 -20.32 22.84 -3.04
C PHE A 71 -19.78 21.46 -2.66
N LEU A 72 -20.51 20.68 -1.86
CA LEU A 72 -20.10 19.33 -1.48
C LEU A 72 -20.05 18.38 -2.69
N LEU A 73 -20.98 18.53 -3.64
CA LEU A 73 -21.04 17.73 -4.86
C LEU A 73 -19.80 17.95 -5.74
N ILE A 74 -19.31 19.18 -5.82
CA ILE A 74 -18.08 19.54 -6.55
C ILE A 74 -16.83 19.12 -5.76
N LEU A 75 -16.81 19.36 -4.45
CA LEU A 75 -15.67 19.07 -3.60
C LEU A 75 -15.38 17.57 -3.51
N SER A 76 -16.42 16.74 -3.56
CA SER A 76 -16.27 15.30 -3.36
C SER A 76 -15.44 14.56 -4.42
N PRO A 77 -15.67 14.70 -5.74
CA PRO A 77 -14.78 14.11 -6.74
C PRO A 77 -13.39 14.74 -6.67
N MET A 78 -13.28 16.04 -6.36
CA MET A 78 -11.98 16.70 -6.19
C MET A 78 -11.15 16.07 -5.07
N LEU A 79 -11.75 15.80 -3.90
CA LEU A 79 -11.08 15.12 -2.79
C LEU A 79 -10.77 13.65 -3.13
N TYR A 80 -11.67 12.95 -3.80
CA TYR A 80 -11.45 11.58 -4.26
C TYR A 80 -10.24 11.50 -5.22
N PHE A 81 -10.20 12.36 -6.23
CA PHE A 81 -9.07 12.41 -7.15
C PHE A 81 -7.79 12.87 -6.44
N ALA A 82 -7.86 13.86 -5.54
CA ALA A 82 -6.69 14.33 -4.79
C ALA A 82 -6.06 13.22 -3.93
N THR A 83 -6.87 12.39 -3.28
CA THR A 83 -6.36 11.26 -2.48
C THR A 83 -5.82 10.12 -3.35
N ARG A 84 -6.39 9.90 -4.55
CA ARG A 84 -6.01 8.79 -5.43
C ARG A 84 -4.81 9.07 -6.32
N THR A 85 -4.69 10.26 -6.91
CA THR A 85 -3.64 10.56 -7.91
C THR A 85 -2.39 11.20 -7.30
N LYS A 86 -2.51 11.96 -6.21
CA LYS A 86 -1.36 12.62 -5.58
C LYS A 86 -0.56 11.71 -4.66
N SER A 87 -1.07 10.52 -4.32
CA SER A 87 -0.42 9.61 -3.37
C SER A 87 1.02 9.25 -3.78
N SER A 88 1.25 8.87 -5.04
CA SER A 88 2.59 8.41 -5.48
C SER A 88 3.68 9.49 -5.40
N PHE A 89 3.40 10.67 -5.95
CA PHE A 89 4.39 11.75 -5.98
C PHE A 89 4.73 12.28 -4.59
N TRP A 90 3.71 12.47 -3.75
CA TRP A 90 3.91 12.98 -2.39
C TRP A 90 4.56 11.93 -1.49
N LEU A 91 4.17 10.65 -1.59
CA LEU A 91 4.83 9.55 -0.88
C LEU A 91 6.29 9.44 -1.27
N ARG A 92 6.61 9.46 -2.58
CA ARG A 92 7.99 9.43 -3.05
C ARG A 92 8.81 10.57 -2.45
N ARG A 93 8.30 11.80 -2.48
CA ARG A 93 9.00 12.96 -1.91
C ARG A 93 9.18 12.83 -0.40
N GLN A 94 8.20 12.27 0.31
CA GLN A 94 8.29 12.03 1.74
C GLN A 94 9.35 10.95 2.06
N PHE A 95 9.35 9.84 1.33
CA PHE A 95 10.34 8.78 1.50
C PHE A 95 11.73 9.23 1.12
N GLN A 96 11.88 10.05 0.07
CA GLN A 96 13.17 10.63 -0.27
C GLN A 96 13.73 11.44 0.89
N LYS A 97 12.92 12.31 1.51
CA LYS A 97 13.34 13.06 2.71
C LYS A 97 13.74 12.14 3.88
N GLN A 98 13.05 11.01 4.05
CA GLN A 98 13.39 10.03 5.10
C GLN A 98 14.71 9.31 4.81
N ILE A 99 14.97 8.95 3.56
CA ILE A 99 16.25 8.36 3.13
C ILE A 99 17.36 9.40 3.29
N ASP A 100 17.15 10.64 2.88
CA ASP A 100 18.15 11.71 2.98
C ASP A 100 18.52 12.02 4.44
N SER A 101 17.55 11.91 5.35
CA SER A 101 17.75 12.15 6.79
C SER A 101 18.24 10.94 7.59
N SER A 102 18.20 9.73 7.01
CA SER A 102 18.61 8.50 7.69
C SER A 102 19.78 7.83 6.95
N PRO A 103 21.03 7.99 7.43
CA PRO A 103 22.20 7.35 6.83
C PRO A 103 22.07 5.82 6.74
N ALA A 104 21.32 5.20 7.67
CA ALA A 104 21.10 3.75 7.68
C ALA A 104 20.29 3.25 6.47
N LEU A 105 19.40 4.07 5.90
CA LEU A 105 18.60 3.72 4.73
C LEU A 105 19.35 3.91 3.41
N GLN A 106 20.46 4.67 3.43
CA GLN A 106 21.29 4.92 2.25
C GLN A 106 22.29 3.78 1.98
N LYS A 107 22.40 2.84 2.91
CA LYS A 107 23.33 1.71 2.81
C LYS A 107 22.61 0.43 2.35
N PRO A 108 23.30 -0.45 1.61
CA PRO A 108 22.75 -1.75 1.26
C PRO A 108 22.37 -2.55 2.50
N GLN A 109 21.24 -3.22 2.44
CA GLN A 109 20.79 -4.17 3.45
C GLN A 109 21.01 -5.58 2.91
N ARG A 110 21.68 -6.43 3.68
CA ARG A 110 21.89 -7.83 3.31
C ARG A 110 20.66 -8.62 3.73
N ILE A 111 20.02 -9.28 2.77
CA ILE A 111 18.91 -10.18 2.99
C ILE A 111 19.35 -11.59 2.63
N GLU A 112 19.19 -12.50 3.57
CA GLU A 112 19.46 -13.91 3.40
C GLU A 112 18.14 -14.68 3.51
N ILE A 113 17.79 -15.42 2.48
CA ILE A 113 16.58 -16.23 2.43
C ILE A 113 16.98 -17.70 2.51
N THR A 114 16.47 -18.39 3.51
CA THR A 114 16.80 -19.78 3.82
C THR A 114 15.54 -20.64 3.93
N GLU A 115 15.74 -21.94 4.14
CA GLU A 115 14.66 -22.88 4.43
C GLU A 115 13.88 -22.54 5.71
N ASP A 116 14.50 -21.83 6.67
CA ASP A 116 13.89 -21.51 7.97
C ASP A 116 13.18 -20.15 7.96
N GLY A 117 13.63 -19.21 7.13
CA GLY A 117 13.02 -17.91 7.04
C GLY A 117 13.83 -16.90 6.23
N VAL A 118 13.63 -15.62 6.55
CA VAL A 118 14.33 -14.49 5.96
C VAL A 118 15.04 -13.70 7.05
N ILE A 119 16.33 -13.47 6.85
CA ILE A 119 17.19 -12.73 7.75
C ILE A 119 17.60 -11.43 7.08
N GLY A 120 17.21 -10.31 7.67
CA GLY A 120 17.64 -8.98 7.24
C GLY A 120 18.75 -8.46 8.15
N THR A 121 19.90 -8.10 7.58
CA THR A 121 21.02 -7.52 8.30
C THR A 121 21.33 -6.13 7.74
N THR A 122 21.34 -5.15 8.64
CA THR A 122 21.83 -3.79 8.41
C THR A 122 23.06 -3.58 9.28
N GLU A 123 23.75 -2.46 9.12
CA GLU A 123 24.86 -2.11 10.02
C GLU A 123 24.43 -1.93 11.49
N LEU A 124 23.16 -1.58 11.73
CA LEU A 124 22.66 -1.26 13.06
C LEU A 124 21.86 -2.39 13.70
N SER A 125 21.37 -3.34 12.91
CA SER A 125 20.43 -4.35 13.39
C SER A 125 20.44 -5.62 12.53
N LYS A 126 20.17 -6.75 13.17
CA LYS A 126 19.84 -8.02 12.51
C LYS A 126 18.44 -8.45 12.95
N GLY A 127 17.59 -8.76 11.98
CA GLY A 127 16.23 -9.28 12.22
C GLY A 127 16.02 -10.59 11.48
N GLU A 128 15.21 -11.47 12.06
CA GLU A 128 14.81 -12.75 11.48
C GLU A 128 13.28 -12.80 11.40
N THR A 129 12.76 -13.25 10.27
CA THR A 129 11.35 -13.55 10.05
C THR A 129 11.23 -14.99 9.58
N ARG A 130 10.74 -15.86 10.44
CA ARG A 130 10.49 -17.27 10.08
C ARG A 130 9.29 -17.41 9.15
N TRP A 131 9.25 -18.48 8.36
CA TRP A 131 8.15 -18.72 7.42
C TRP A 131 6.77 -18.82 8.09
N GLU A 132 6.70 -19.27 9.35
CA GLU A 132 5.45 -19.31 10.13
C GLU A 132 4.86 -17.94 10.41
N ALA A 133 5.71 -16.90 10.48
CA ALA A 133 5.27 -15.52 10.65
C ALA A 133 4.76 -14.90 9.34
N VAL A 134 5.08 -15.51 8.19
CA VAL A 134 4.61 -15.04 6.88
C VAL A 134 3.20 -15.59 6.63
N ILE A 135 2.21 -14.69 6.62
CA ILE A 135 0.80 -15.04 6.43
C ILE A 135 0.44 -15.22 4.96
N GLU A 136 1.16 -14.58 4.05
CA GLU A 136 0.90 -14.57 2.61
C GLU A 136 2.13 -14.07 1.84
N ALA A 137 2.36 -14.59 0.64
CA ALA A 137 3.32 -14.03 -0.30
C ALA A 137 2.64 -13.65 -1.60
N ILE A 138 2.98 -12.48 -2.15
CA ILE A 138 2.48 -12.03 -3.45
C ILE A 138 3.65 -11.62 -4.33
N GLU A 139 3.71 -12.19 -5.52
CA GLU A 139 4.64 -11.78 -6.57
C GLU A 139 3.95 -10.78 -7.52
N THR A 140 4.64 -9.68 -7.83
CA THR A 140 4.28 -8.75 -8.91
C THR A 140 5.38 -8.73 -9.96
N SER A 141 5.23 -7.95 -11.04
CA SER A 141 6.25 -7.85 -12.08
C SER A 141 7.62 -7.43 -11.53
N ASP A 142 7.61 -6.61 -10.47
CA ASP A 142 8.80 -5.90 -9.98
C ASP A 142 9.24 -6.34 -8.57
N TYR A 143 8.35 -6.97 -7.79
CA TYR A 143 8.59 -7.25 -6.36
C TYR A 143 8.04 -8.61 -5.92
N PHE A 144 8.62 -9.14 -4.84
CA PHE A 144 7.96 -10.07 -3.94
C PHE A 144 7.55 -9.35 -2.66
N TYR A 145 6.32 -9.57 -2.23
CA TYR A 145 5.76 -9.06 -0.98
C TYR A 145 5.53 -10.23 -0.02
N LEU A 146 6.31 -10.29 1.05
CA LEU A 146 6.14 -11.29 2.12
C LEU A 146 5.41 -10.63 3.28
N PHE A 147 4.11 -10.89 3.39
CA PHE A 147 3.25 -10.28 4.40
C PHE A 147 3.42 -11.01 5.74
N THR A 148 3.76 -10.27 6.79
CA THR A 148 3.75 -10.75 8.18
C THR A 148 2.52 -10.30 8.95
N ALA A 149 1.82 -9.28 8.43
CA ALA A 149 0.49 -8.88 8.87
C ALA A 149 -0.28 -8.28 7.70
N LYS A 150 -1.60 -8.07 7.86
CA LYS A 150 -2.49 -7.54 6.79
C LYS A 150 -2.00 -6.22 6.17
N LYS A 151 -1.23 -5.42 6.91
CA LYS A 151 -0.69 -4.11 6.48
C LYS A 151 0.82 -4.00 6.64
N MET A 152 1.51 -5.13 6.79
CA MET A 152 2.96 -5.16 6.97
C MET A 152 3.54 -6.25 6.09
N ALA A 153 4.41 -5.84 5.17
CA ALA A 153 5.11 -6.75 4.28
C ALA A 153 6.57 -6.35 4.17
N MET A 154 7.42 -7.36 4.13
CA MET A 154 8.77 -7.23 3.62
C MET A 154 8.71 -7.16 2.10
N VAL A 155 9.33 -6.13 1.52
CA VAL A 155 9.34 -5.86 0.09
C VAL A 155 10.71 -6.27 -0.45
N LEU A 156 10.72 -7.21 -1.39
CA LEU A 156 11.94 -7.70 -2.03
C LEU A 156 11.90 -7.31 -3.52
N PRO A 157 12.65 -6.29 -3.94
CA PRO A 157 12.72 -5.90 -5.35
C PRO A 157 13.38 -6.99 -6.20
N LYS A 158 12.75 -7.39 -7.31
CA LYS A 158 13.32 -8.40 -8.22
C LYS A 158 14.64 -8.00 -8.84
N ARG A 159 14.91 -6.69 -8.96
CA ARG A 159 16.19 -6.17 -9.44
C ARG A 159 17.38 -6.41 -8.50
N ALA A 160 17.14 -6.83 -7.25
CA ALA A 160 18.20 -7.17 -6.30
C ALA A 160 18.68 -8.62 -6.45
N PHE A 161 17.96 -9.43 -7.22
CA PHE A 161 18.36 -10.79 -7.56
C PHE A 161 19.38 -10.74 -8.70
N ALA A 162 20.37 -11.62 -8.66
CA ALA A 162 21.42 -11.68 -9.67
C ALA A 162 20.86 -12.08 -11.05
N ASP A 163 19.90 -13.00 -11.06
CA ASP A 163 19.30 -13.53 -12.29
C ASP A 163 17.88 -14.09 -12.06
N ASN A 164 17.26 -14.54 -13.14
CA ASN A 164 15.94 -15.21 -13.10
C ASN A 164 16.00 -16.58 -12.40
N THR A 165 17.18 -17.19 -12.26
CA THR A 165 17.35 -18.46 -11.55
C THR A 165 17.06 -18.28 -10.07
N GLN A 166 17.64 -17.25 -9.44
CA GLN A 166 17.38 -16.93 -8.03
C GLN A 166 15.92 -16.54 -7.79
N ILE A 167 15.30 -15.85 -8.75
CA ILE A 167 13.86 -15.54 -8.71
C ILE A 167 13.03 -16.85 -8.74
N GLY A 168 13.41 -17.80 -9.59
CA GLY A 168 12.78 -19.13 -9.66
C GLY A 168 12.95 -19.91 -8.35
N GLN A 169 14.17 -19.93 -7.79
CA GLN A 169 14.46 -20.58 -6.51
C GLN A 169 13.61 -20.00 -5.37
N LEU A 170 13.48 -18.67 -5.31
CA LEU A 170 12.60 -18.04 -4.33
C LEU A 170 11.13 -18.43 -4.55
N ARG A 171 10.68 -18.48 -5.81
CA ARG A 171 9.30 -18.87 -6.14
C ARG A 171 9.01 -20.29 -5.66
N GLU A 172 9.89 -21.23 -5.94
CA GLU A 172 9.78 -22.62 -5.50
C GLU A 172 9.77 -22.72 -3.97
N LEU A 173 10.69 -22.02 -3.30
CA LEU A 173 10.77 -22.00 -1.84
C LEU A 173 9.49 -21.43 -1.20
N VAL A 174 9.02 -20.28 -1.70
CA VAL A 174 7.80 -19.63 -1.20
C VAL A 174 6.58 -20.52 -1.46
N ALA A 175 6.48 -21.15 -2.63
CA ALA A 175 5.42 -22.11 -2.94
C ALA A 175 5.45 -23.30 -1.98
N ALA A 176 6.64 -23.86 -1.70
CA ALA A 176 6.80 -24.98 -0.79
C ALA A 176 6.42 -24.63 0.67
N LYS A 177 6.80 -23.43 1.15
CA LYS A 177 6.56 -23.01 2.55
C LYS A 177 5.15 -22.50 2.80
N LEU A 178 4.53 -21.86 1.82
CA LEU A 178 3.24 -21.18 1.99
C LEU A 178 2.07 -21.88 1.30
N GLY A 179 2.33 -22.75 0.31
CA GLY A 179 1.30 -23.46 -0.45
C GLY A 179 0.31 -22.49 -1.09
N SER A 180 -0.98 -22.66 -0.80
CA SER A 180 -2.06 -21.81 -1.34
C SER A 180 -2.02 -20.35 -0.87
N ARG A 181 -1.15 -20.01 0.11
CA ARG A 181 -0.94 -18.63 0.58
C ARG A 181 0.10 -17.88 -0.26
N ALA A 182 0.70 -18.53 -1.25
CA ALA A 182 1.59 -17.91 -2.23
C ALA A 182 0.82 -17.61 -3.52
N VAL A 183 0.75 -16.33 -3.90
CA VAL A 183 0.19 -15.87 -5.18
C VAL A 183 1.37 -15.44 -6.05
N LEU A 184 1.84 -16.37 -6.88
CA LEU A 184 3.06 -16.21 -7.68
C LEU A 184 2.70 -15.96 -9.15
N LEU A 185 3.57 -15.23 -9.87
CA LEU A 185 3.40 -15.06 -11.31
C LEU A 185 3.86 -16.34 -12.01
N GLN A 186 3.02 -16.86 -12.91
CA GLN A 186 3.35 -17.99 -13.77
C GLN A 186 4.28 -17.56 -14.90
#